data_AF-A0A1B2IJI8-F1
#
_entry.id   AF-A0A1B2IJI8-F1
#
_cell.length_a   1.000
_cell.length_b   1.000
_cell.length_c   1.000
_cell.angle_alpha   90.00
_cell.angle_beta   90.00
_cell.angle_gamma   90.00
#
_symmetry.space_group_name_H-M   'P 1'
#
loop_
_entity.id
_entity.type
_entity.pdbx_description
1 polymer ?
#
loop_
_entity_poly.entity_id
_entity_poly.type
_entity_poly.pdbx_seq_one_letter_code
_entity_poly.pdbx_strand_id
1 'polypeptide(L)'
;LFLARPAANKPTILRFRGLLQHGEITSWMEILVPYISGWNFVEFQERELATGGTSIQKQLIGLNLRALLNHSYMEWRKLLKNHRIQKRKNKIEKRKNFLVKRIKFAKNLIQAKINPEWMVLCLLPVLPPELRPIFVLGEQVVVESDFNKLYQKVILRNKNLQNSFEIQGGPFYSTGDFLTLQKRLLQEAVDALLDSGKSGQPRKDHFRNRPYKSFSDVIAGKEGRFRANLLGKRVDYSARSVIVVGPSLA
;
A
#
# COMPACT_ATOMS: atom_id res chain seq x y z
N LEU A 1 -0.84 6.69 -9.01
CA LEU A 1 -2.25 7.00 -8.72
C LEU A 1 -2.33 8.37 -8.06
N PHE A 2 -2.65 9.42 -8.82
CA PHE A 2 -2.89 10.75 -8.27
C PHE A 2 -4.28 10.75 -7.61
N LEU A 3 -4.33 10.44 -6.31
CA LEU A 3 -5.52 10.74 -5.52
C LEU A 3 -5.43 12.19 -5.07
N ALA A 4 -5.78 13.11 -5.96
CA ALA A 4 -6.04 14.51 -5.60
C ALA A 4 -7.33 14.54 -4.76
N ARG A 5 -7.19 14.30 -3.46
CA ARG A 5 -8.27 14.50 -2.50
C ARG A 5 -7.73 15.36 -1.37
N PRO A 6 -8.47 16.42 -0.99
CA PRO A 6 -8.00 17.36 0.01
C PRO A 6 -7.71 16.65 1.33
N ALA A 7 -6.66 17.09 2.02
CA ALA A 7 -6.39 16.67 3.39
C ALA A 7 -7.64 16.98 4.25
N ALA A 8 -8.01 16.04 5.12
CA ALA A 8 -9.17 16.24 6.00
C ALA A 8 -8.99 17.54 6.79
N ASN A 9 -10.07 18.35 6.83
CA ASN A 9 -10.21 19.60 7.59
C ASN A 9 -9.58 20.89 7.03
N LYS A 10 -8.97 20.90 5.84
CA LYS A 10 -8.54 22.17 5.20
C LYS A 10 -9.57 22.69 4.18
N PRO A 11 -9.92 23.99 4.18
CA PRO A 11 -10.66 24.56 3.05
C PRO A 11 -9.79 24.41 1.81
N THR A 12 -10.39 23.90 0.73
CA THR A 12 -9.72 23.59 -0.54
C THR A 12 -10.61 24.04 -1.68
N ILE A 13 -10.00 24.55 -2.76
CA ILE A 13 -10.69 25.07 -3.94
C ILE A 13 -11.62 24.00 -4.53
N LEU A 14 -11.23 22.72 -4.48
CA LEU A 14 -12.03 21.60 -5.00
C LEU A 14 -13.36 21.36 -4.26
N ARG A 15 -13.53 21.83 -3.01
CA ARG A 15 -14.84 21.80 -2.31
C ARG A 15 -15.81 22.87 -2.83
N PHE A 16 -15.33 23.93 -3.46
CA PHE A 16 -16.18 24.98 -4.05
C PHE A 16 -16.92 24.51 -5.32
N ARG A 17 -16.64 23.31 -5.84
CA ARG A 17 -17.38 22.75 -7.00
C ARG A 17 -18.89 22.64 -6.82
N GLY A 18 -19.41 22.67 -5.59
CA GLY A 18 -20.86 22.71 -5.31
C GLY A 18 -21.47 24.11 -5.19
N LEU A 19 -20.64 25.16 -5.09
CA LEU A 19 -21.04 26.57 -5.01
C LEU A 19 -21.06 27.25 -6.39
N LEU A 20 -20.60 26.56 -7.44
CA LEU A 20 -20.58 27.04 -8.82
C LEU A 20 -21.98 26.93 -9.45
N GLN A 21 -22.91 27.77 -9.01
CA GLN A 21 -24.06 28.12 -9.86
C GLN A 21 -23.59 29.19 -10.86
N HIS A 22 -23.92 28.97 -12.14
CA HIS A 22 -23.50 29.78 -13.27
C HIS A 22 -23.94 31.24 -13.12
N GLY A 23 -23.01 32.18 -12.96
CA GLY A 23 -23.35 33.62 -12.96
C GLY A 23 -22.21 34.58 -12.62
N GLU A 24 -21.27 34.19 -11.75
CA GLU A 24 -20.22 35.10 -11.28
C GLU A 24 -18.86 34.55 -11.70
N ILE A 25 -18.22 35.14 -12.72
CA ILE A 25 -16.84 34.81 -13.12
C ILE A 25 -15.87 35.85 -12.55
N THR A 26 -16.33 37.08 -12.33
CA THR A 26 -15.55 38.22 -11.86
C THR A 26 -15.22 38.16 -10.36
N SER A 27 -16.13 37.69 -9.51
CA SER A 27 -15.90 37.59 -8.05
C SER A 27 -14.81 36.58 -7.68
N TRP A 28 -14.55 35.59 -8.54
CA TRP A 28 -13.52 34.59 -8.28
C TRP A 28 -12.12 35.10 -8.50
N MET A 29 -11.89 35.99 -9.46
CA MET A 29 -10.55 36.56 -9.68
C MET A 29 -10.13 37.41 -8.48
N GLU A 30 -11.07 38.11 -7.86
CA GLU A 30 -10.83 38.90 -6.65
C GLU A 30 -10.56 38.05 -5.40
N ILE A 31 -11.07 36.81 -5.34
CA ILE A 31 -10.84 35.88 -4.22
C ILE A 31 -9.60 35.01 -4.46
N LEU A 32 -9.42 34.50 -5.68
CA LEU A 32 -8.34 33.59 -6.05
C LEU A 32 -7.01 34.32 -6.16
N VAL A 33 -6.97 35.54 -6.68
CA VAL A 33 -5.71 36.27 -6.87
C VAL A 33 -5.03 36.54 -5.52
N PRO A 34 -5.69 37.05 -4.45
CA PRO A 34 -5.09 37.15 -3.11
C PRO A 34 -4.79 35.80 -2.46
N TYR A 35 -5.63 34.78 -2.71
CA TYR A 35 -5.47 33.44 -2.15
C TYR A 35 -4.25 32.70 -2.73
N ILE A 36 -3.93 32.94 -4.01
CA ILE A 36 -2.80 32.33 -4.72
C ILE A 36 -1.54 33.20 -4.59
N SER A 37 -1.67 34.54 -4.58
CA SER A 37 -0.52 35.46 -4.57
C SER A 37 0.25 35.48 -3.25
N GLY A 38 -0.39 35.15 -2.14
CA GLY A 38 0.26 35.09 -0.82
C GLY A 38 1.01 33.79 -0.53
N TRP A 39 0.85 32.75 -1.35
CA TRP A 39 1.36 31.41 -1.04
C TRP A 39 2.50 31.01 -1.95
N ASN A 40 3.56 30.43 -1.36
CA ASN A 40 4.53 29.70 -2.15
C ASN A 40 3.81 28.56 -2.89
N PHE A 41 4.03 28.41 -4.19
CA PHE A 41 3.41 27.35 -5.02
C PHE A 41 3.58 25.95 -4.40
N VAL A 42 4.70 25.73 -3.71
CA VAL A 42 4.98 24.50 -2.93
C VAL A 42 3.99 24.30 -1.78
N GLU A 43 3.69 25.34 -0.99
CA GLU A 43 2.71 25.27 0.11
C GLU A 43 1.29 25.03 -0.42
N PHE A 44 0.94 25.63 -1.55
CA PHE A 44 -0.31 25.38 -2.25
C PHE A 44 -0.42 23.93 -2.72
N GLN A 45 0.62 23.41 -3.37
CA GLN A 45 0.66 22.02 -3.85
C GLN A 45 0.59 21.01 -2.70
N GLU A 46 1.28 21.24 -1.58
CA GLU A 46 1.18 20.36 -0.41
C GLU A 46 -0.19 20.42 0.29
N ARG A 47 -0.88 21.56 0.18
CA ARG A 47 -2.22 21.77 0.77
C ARG A 47 -3.33 21.17 -0.08
N GLU A 48 -3.26 21.30 -1.41
CA GLU A 48 -4.34 20.88 -2.33
C GLU A 48 -4.05 19.56 -3.07
N LEU A 49 -2.78 19.27 -3.37
CA LEU A 49 -2.31 18.17 -4.21
C LEU A 49 -1.29 17.30 -3.49
N ALA A 50 -1.66 16.80 -2.31
CA ALA A 50 -0.82 15.87 -1.58
C ALA A 50 -0.81 14.49 -2.28
N THR A 51 0.35 13.98 -2.68
CA THR A 51 0.51 12.65 -3.31
C THR A 51 1.25 11.64 -2.43
N GLY A 52 0.96 10.35 -2.61
CA GLY A 52 1.67 9.25 -1.93
C GLY A 52 1.00 8.75 -0.64
N GLY A 53 1.73 7.91 0.09
CA GLY A 53 1.22 7.23 1.30
C GLY A 53 0.89 8.17 2.46
N THR A 54 1.63 9.28 2.60
CA THR A 54 1.40 10.28 3.66
C THR A 54 0.05 10.98 3.52
N SER A 55 -0.40 11.25 2.29
CA SER A 55 -1.74 11.81 2.02
C SER A 55 -2.84 10.85 2.43
N ILE A 56 -2.65 9.57 2.12
CA ILE A 56 -3.60 8.51 2.49
C ILE A 56 -3.67 8.41 4.02
N GLN A 57 -2.53 8.43 4.71
CA GLN A 57 -2.48 8.41 6.16
C GLN A 57 -3.26 9.58 6.78
N LYS A 58 -3.04 10.82 6.31
CA LYS A 58 -3.78 12.00 6.79
C LYS A 58 -5.30 11.85 6.60
N GLN A 59 -5.73 11.25 5.49
CA GLN A 59 -7.15 10.97 5.25
C GLN A 59 -7.71 9.90 6.19
N LEU A 60 -6.91 8.88 6.53
CA LEU A 60 -7.32 7.81 7.43
C LEU A 60 -7.37 8.27 8.89
N ILE A 61 -6.47 9.17 9.30
CA ILE A 61 -6.49 9.79 10.64
C ILE A 61 -7.79 10.58 10.85
N GLY A 62 -8.21 11.35 9.85
CA GLY A 62 -9.46 12.12 9.92
C GLY A 62 -10.75 11.30 9.74
N LEU A 63 -10.66 9.98 9.59
CA LEU A 63 -11.79 9.15 9.18
C LEU A 63 -12.61 8.67 10.39
N ASN A 64 -13.83 9.20 10.55
CA ASN A 64 -14.78 8.70 11.54
C ASN A 64 -15.52 7.46 11.01
N LEU A 65 -15.10 6.27 11.46
CA LEU A 65 -15.67 4.98 11.05
C LEU A 65 -17.17 4.85 11.39
N ARG A 66 -17.62 5.39 12.52
CA ARG A 66 -19.05 5.33 12.94
C ARG A 66 -19.92 6.18 12.03
N ALA A 67 -19.50 7.42 11.75
CA ALA A 67 -20.18 8.29 10.81
C ALA A 67 -20.24 7.67 9.41
N LEU A 68 -19.14 7.05 8.98
CA LEU A 68 -19.05 6.37 7.69
C LEU A 68 -20.03 5.20 7.58
N LEU A 69 -20.15 4.40 8.64
CA LEU A 69 -21.06 3.26 8.71
C LEU A 69 -22.51 3.72 8.66
N ASN A 70 -22.87 4.74 9.46
CA ASN A 70 -24.22 5.31 9.48
C ASN A 70 -24.61 5.89 8.11
N HIS A 71 -23.73 6.68 7.49
CA HIS A 71 -23.99 7.20 6.15
C HIS A 71 -24.17 6.07 5.13
N SER A 72 -23.30 5.07 5.14
CA SER A 72 -23.35 3.95 4.19
C SER A 72 -24.64 3.14 4.35
N TYR A 73 -25.09 2.94 5.60
CA TYR A 73 -26.34 2.26 5.92
C TYR A 73 -27.56 3.05 5.43
N MET A 74 -27.58 4.37 5.66
CA MET A 74 -28.66 5.24 5.19
C MET A 74 -28.75 5.29 3.66
N GLU A 75 -27.60 5.36 2.97
CA GLU A 75 -27.55 5.31 1.51
C GLU A 75 -28.09 3.96 0.98
N TRP A 76 -27.66 2.85 1.59
CA TRP A 76 -28.13 1.52 1.22
C TRP A 76 -29.65 1.37 1.40
N ARG A 77 -30.19 1.86 2.53
CA ARG A 77 -31.64 1.86 2.79
C ARG A 77 -32.43 2.69 1.77
N LYS A 78 -31.91 3.84 1.34
CA LYS A 78 -32.52 4.66 0.26
C LYS A 78 -32.55 3.90 -1.07
N LEU A 79 -31.46 3.22 -1.42
CA LEU A 79 -31.38 2.40 -2.64
C LEU A 79 -32.30 1.17 -2.62
N LEU A 80 -32.69 0.70 -1.43
CA LEU A 80 -33.70 -0.36 -1.30
C LEU A 80 -35.10 0.16 -1.66
N LYS A 81 -35.46 1.40 -1.26
CA LYS A 81 -36.78 1.96 -1.55
C LYS A 81 -36.99 2.33 -3.03
N ASN A 82 -35.92 2.68 -3.76
CA ASN A 82 -36.00 3.20 -5.14
C ASN A 82 -36.13 2.11 -6.24
N HIS A 83 -36.88 1.02 -6.00
CA HIS A 83 -36.97 -0.15 -6.90
C HIS A 83 -37.53 0.11 -8.33
N ARG A 84 -38.01 1.32 -8.65
CA ARG A 84 -38.82 1.60 -9.84
C ARG A 84 -38.05 1.88 -11.15
N ILE A 85 -36.72 2.03 -11.13
CA ILE A 85 -35.97 2.46 -12.33
C ILE A 85 -35.32 1.26 -13.04
N GLN A 86 -36.08 0.64 -13.95
CA GLN A 86 -35.67 -0.55 -14.73
C GLN A 86 -34.39 -0.32 -15.56
N LYS A 87 -34.19 0.88 -16.10
CA LYS A 87 -33.05 1.25 -16.99
C LYS A 87 -31.68 1.31 -16.28
N ARG A 88 -31.60 1.22 -14.94
CA ARG A 88 -30.33 1.34 -14.18
C ARG A 88 -30.07 0.21 -13.17
N LYS A 89 -30.76 -0.92 -13.29
CA LYS A 89 -30.67 -2.05 -12.34
C LYS A 89 -29.22 -2.46 -12.02
N ASN A 90 -28.40 -2.70 -13.05
CA ASN A 90 -27.01 -3.15 -12.87
C ASN A 90 -26.12 -2.14 -12.11
N LYS A 91 -26.31 -0.84 -12.32
CA LYS A 91 -25.53 0.21 -11.63
C LYS A 91 -25.93 0.32 -10.16
N ILE A 92 -27.24 0.22 -9.89
CA ILE A 92 -27.79 0.24 -8.53
C ILE A 92 -27.32 -0.98 -7.75
N GLU A 93 -27.33 -2.15 -8.36
CA GLU A 93 -26.89 -3.40 -7.73
C GLU A 93 -25.40 -3.39 -7.40
N LYS A 94 -24.55 -2.94 -8.35
CA LYS A 94 -23.12 -2.71 -8.08
C LYS A 94 -22.91 -1.74 -6.90
N ARG A 95 -23.70 -0.67 -6.81
CA ARG A 95 -23.63 0.29 -5.71
C ARG A 95 -24.07 -0.34 -4.37
N LYS A 96 -25.14 -1.12 -4.36
CA LYS A 96 -25.58 -1.87 -3.17
C LYS A 96 -24.49 -2.82 -2.68
N ASN A 97 -23.91 -3.62 -3.58
CA ASN A 97 -22.84 -4.56 -3.25
C ASN A 97 -21.59 -3.85 -2.71
N PHE A 98 -21.23 -2.70 -3.29
CA PHE A 98 -20.15 -1.86 -2.78
C PHE A 98 -20.43 -1.36 -1.35
N LEU A 99 -21.65 -0.86 -1.09
CA LEU A 99 -22.04 -0.38 0.25
C LEU A 99 -22.01 -1.50 1.29
N VAL A 100 -22.51 -2.70 0.95
CA VAL A 100 -22.46 -3.87 1.84
C VAL A 100 -21.01 -4.22 2.19
N LYS A 101 -20.12 -4.29 1.19
CA LYS A 101 -18.68 -4.53 1.42
C LYS A 101 -18.05 -3.47 2.32
N ARG A 102 -18.39 -2.19 2.10
CA ARG A 102 -17.89 -1.07 2.89
C ARG A 102 -18.37 -1.12 4.34
N ILE A 103 -19.65 -1.40 4.57
CA ILE A 103 -20.24 -1.56 5.90
C ILE A 103 -19.57 -2.73 6.64
N LYS A 104 -19.42 -3.88 5.97
CA LYS A 104 -18.75 -5.06 6.54
C LYS A 104 -17.31 -4.74 6.94
N PHE A 105 -16.56 -4.08 6.06
CA PHE A 105 -15.18 -3.69 6.33
C PHE A 105 -15.07 -2.73 7.53
N ALA A 106 -15.88 -1.65 7.56
CA ALA A 106 -15.88 -0.70 8.66
C ALA A 106 -16.30 -1.34 9.99
N LYS A 107 -17.30 -2.23 9.97
CA LYS A 107 -17.74 -2.98 11.16
C LYS A 107 -16.61 -3.85 11.72
N ASN A 108 -15.90 -4.58 10.85
CA ASN A 108 -14.79 -5.43 11.26
C ASN A 108 -13.65 -4.62 11.89
N LEU A 109 -13.30 -3.46 11.33
CA LEU A 109 -12.28 -2.57 11.92
C LEU A 109 -12.67 -2.09 13.31
N ILE A 110 -13.93 -1.66 13.50
CA ILE A 110 -14.44 -1.22 14.80
C ILE A 110 -14.42 -2.38 15.82
N GLN A 111 -14.86 -3.57 15.41
CA GLN A 111 -14.89 -4.75 16.28
C GLN A 111 -13.49 -5.20 16.70
N ALA A 112 -12.53 -5.18 15.78
CA ALA A 112 -11.14 -5.54 16.04
C ALA A 112 -10.34 -4.43 16.73
N LYS A 113 -10.93 -3.25 16.96
CA LYS A 113 -10.26 -2.05 17.49
C LYS A 113 -8.99 -1.68 16.71
N ILE A 114 -9.01 -1.87 15.39
CA ILE A 114 -7.89 -1.55 14.50
C ILE A 114 -8.05 -0.13 13.98
N ASN A 115 -7.04 0.71 14.20
CA ASN A 115 -7.01 2.04 13.62
C ASN A 115 -6.68 1.95 12.12
N PRO A 116 -7.44 2.62 11.25
CA PRO A 116 -7.23 2.56 9.80
C PRO A 116 -5.87 3.17 9.39
N GLU A 117 -5.32 4.09 10.18
CA GLU A 117 -4.01 4.71 9.95
C GLU A 117 -2.87 3.69 9.90
N TRP A 118 -2.99 2.55 10.61
CA TRP A 118 -1.96 1.50 10.67
C TRP A 118 -1.78 0.76 9.34
N MET A 119 -2.70 0.94 8.39
CA MET A 119 -2.54 0.40 7.04
C MET A 119 -1.42 1.10 6.26
N VAL A 120 -1.00 2.30 6.69
CA VAL A 120 0.17 3.00 6.14
C VAL A 120 1.35 2.77 7.06
N LEU A 121 2.37 2.07 6.56
CA LEU A 121 3.56 1.72 7.34
C LEU A 121 4.49 2.94 7.45
N CYS A 122 4.73 3.40 8.68
CA CYS A 122 5.79 4.37 8.99
C CYS A 122 7.08 3.69 9.45
N LEU A 123 6.95 2.57 10.16
CA LEU A 123 8.06 1.74 10.63
C LEU A 123 7.98 0.38 9.94
N LEU A 124 9.07 -0.03 9.30
CA LEU A 124 9.17 -1.33 8.65
C LEU A 124 9.91 -2.31 9.56
N PRO A 125 9.26 -3.38 10.04
CA PRO A 125 9.92 -4.38 10.87
C PRO A 125 10.97 -5.15 10.05
N VAL A 126 12.11 -5.42 10.71
CA VAL A 126 13.20 -6.20 10.14
C VAL A 126 13.24 -7.57 10.80
N LEU A 127 13.29 -8.64 10.01
CA LEU A 127 13.42 -9.99 10.56
C LEU A 127 14.76 -10.16 11.30
N PRO A 128 14.78 -10.95 12.39
CA PRO A 128 16.01 -11.30 13.08
C PRO A 128 17.01 -11.99 12.12
N PRO A 129 18.32 -11.87 12.39
CA PRO A 129 19.37 -12.37 11.50
C PRO A 129 19.29 -13.89 11.28
N GLU A 130 18.82 -14.65 12.26
CA GLU A 130 18.64 -16.11 12.14
C GLU A 130 17.67 -16.51 11.02
N LEU A 131 16.64 -15.71 10.78
CA LEU A 131 15.69 -15.94 9.70
C LEU A 131 16.17 -15.40 8.34
N ARG A 132 17.31 -14.71 8.32
CA ARG A 132 17.94 -14.14 7.13
C ARG A 132 19.45 -14.40 7.11
N PRO A 133 19.85 -15.68 7.09
CA PRO A 133 21.25 -16.04 7.24
C PRO A 133 22.09 -15.58 6.03
N ILE A 134 23.37 -15.38 6.30
CA ILE A 134 24.43 -15.19 5.33
C ILE A 134 25.41 -16.33 5.58
N PHE A 135 25.61 -17.17 4.58
CA PHE A 135 26.53 -18.29 4.62
C PHE A 135 27.73 -17.99 3.73
N VAL A 136 28.93 -18.31 4.20
CA VAL A 136 30.13 -18.32 3.36
C VAL A 136 30.41 -19.78 3.04
N LEU A 137 30.33 -20.15 1.76
CA LEU A 137 30.69 -21.47 1.26
C LEU A 137 32.11 -21.39 0.67
N GLY A 138 33.05 -22.09 1.31
CA GLY A 138 34.46 -22.05 0.93
C GLY A 138 35.08 -20.66 1.19
N GLU A 139 36.12 -20.30 0.44
CA GLU A 139 36.86 -19.06 0.66
C GLU A 139 36.24 -17.83 -0.05
N GLN A 140 35.35 -18.01 -1.03
CA GLN A 140 34.93 -16.90 -1.91
C GLN A 140 33.41 -16.79 -2.17
N VAL A 141 32.60 -17.82 -1.92
CA VAL A 141 31.17 -17.77 -2.29
C VAL A 141 30.31 -17.41 -1.09
N VAL A 142 29.81 -16.17 -1.06
CA VAL A 142 28.83 -15.74 -0.07
C VAL A 142 27.42 -15.98 -0.60
N VAL A 143 26.64 -16.78 0.11
CA VAL A 143 25.23 -17.03 -0.13
C VAL A 143 24.41 -16.29 0.92
N GLU A 144 23.60 -15.33 0.50
CA GLU A 144 22.71 -14.59 1.40
C GLU A 144 21.24 -14.84 1.07
N SER A 145 20.38 -14.64 2.08
CA SER A 145 18.93 -14.66 1.88
C SER A 145 18.47 -13.55 0.94
N ASP A 146 17.50 -13.85 0.05
CA ASP A 146 16.87 -12.87 -0.86
C ASP A 146 16.34 -11.63 -0.08
N PHE A 147 15.92 -11.82 1.18
CA PHE A 147 15.50 -10.72 2.05
C PHE A 147 16.58 -9.67 2.30
N ASN A 148 17.85 -10.08 2.41
CA ASN A 148 18.96 -9.15 2.67
C ASN A 148 19.09 -8.16 1.51
N LYS A 149 19.02 -8.64 0.27
CA LYS A 149 19.02 -7.79 -0.93
C LYS A 149 17.83 -6.84 -0.98
N LEU A 150 16.63 -7.33 -0.64
CA LEU A 150 15.42 -6.51 -0.62
C LEU A 150 15.49 -5.42 0.47
N TYR A 151 15.93 -5.77 1.69
CA TYR A 151 16.15 -4.82 2.78
C TYR A 151 17.22 -3.78 2.46
N GLN A 152 18.37 -4.20 1.92
CA GLN A 152 19.43 -3.29 1.47
C GLN A 152 18.88 -2.25 0.50
N LYS A 153 18.02 -2.68 -0.45
CA LYS A 153 17.41 -1.78 -1.42
C LYS A 153 16.44 -0.79 -0.78
N VAL A 154 15.62 -1.22 0.18
CA VAL A 154 14.74 -0.31 0.93
C VAL A 154 15.56 0.73 1.71
N ILE A 155 16.59 0.28 2.44
CA ILE A 155 17.46 1.15 3.24
C ILE A 155 18.18 2.16 2.33
N LEU A 156 18.72 1.71 1.20
CA LEU A 156 19.40 2.58 0.25
C LEU A 156 18.45 3.64 -0.32
N ARG A 157 17.23 3.26 -0.71
CA ARG A 157 16.23 4.23 -1.20
C ARG A 157 15.80 5.21 -0.11
N ASN A 158 15.68 4.77 1.14
CA ASN A 158 15.35 5.64 2.25
C ASN A 158 16.48 6.65 2.55
N LYS A 159 17.74 6.21 2.56
CA LYS A 159 18.91 7.10 2.71
C LYS A 159 19.00 8.11 1.56
N ASN A 160 18.82 7.66 0.32
CA ASN A 160 18.82 8.58 -0.83
C ASN A 160 17.69 9.61 -0.75
N LEU A 161 16.51 9.20 -0.25
CA LEU A 161 15.40 10.12 -0.02
C LEU A 161 15.74 11.13 1.09
N GLN A 162 16.34 10.69 2.20
CA GLN A 162 16.81 11.59 3.27
C GLN A 162 17.83 12.61 2.75
N ASN A 163 18.86 12.15 2.04
CA ASN A 163 19.87 13.03 1.44
C ASN A 163 19.24 14.01 0.44
N SER A 164 18.20 13.59 -0.29
CA SER A 164 17.49 14.50 -1.22
C SER A 164 16.75 15.63 -0.51
N PHE A 165 16.29 15.42 0.74
CA PHE A 165 15.71 16.48 1.56
C PHE A 165 16.78 17.44 2.09
N GLU A 166 17.98 16.96 2.39
CA GLU A 166 19.10 17.82 2.85
C GLU A 166 19.64 18.72 1.74
N ILE A 167 19.70 18.21 0.50
CA ILE A 167 20.25 18.94 -0.67
C ILE A 167 19.25 19.96 -1.25
N GLN A 168 17.99 19.97 -0.81
CA GLN A 168 16.93 20.88 -1.29
C GLN A 168 17.22 22.38 -1.09
N GLY A 169 18.32 22.76 -0.43
CA GLY A 169 18.80 24.15 -0.38
C GLY A 169 19.43 24.68 -1.67
N GLY A 170 19.59 23.86 -2.73
CA GLY A 170 20.21 24.27 -3.99
C GLY A 170 19.22 24.72 -5.08
N PRO A 171 19.52 25.78 -5.86
CA PRO A 171 18.62 26.35 -6.87
C PRO A 171 18.28 25.42 -8.06
N PHE A 172 19.05 24.34 -8.27
CA PHE A 172 18.85 23.38 -9.37
C PHE A 172 18.00 22.15 -9.00
N TYR A 173 17.76 21.87 -7.71
CA TYR A 173 17.07 20.65 -7.26
C TYR A 173 15.65 20.90 -6.75
N SER A 174 15.15 22.12 -6.89
CA SER A 174 13.80 22.54 -6.48
C SER A 174 12.71 22.16 -7.50
N THR A 175 12.72 20.92 -8.01
CA THR A 175 11.61 20.39 -8.80
C THR A 175 10.88 19.35 -7.97
N GLY A 176 9.62 19.62 -7.60
CA GLY A 176 8.78 18.68 -6.84
C GLY A 176 8.70 17.27 -7.46
N ASP A 177 8.98 17.16 -8.76
CA ASP A 177 9.02 15.91 -9.52
C ASP A 177 10.16 14.97 -9.10
N PHE A 178 11.33 15.49 -8.70
CA PHE A 178 12.43 14.64 -8.24
C PHE A 178 12.10 13.96 -6.91
N LEU A 179 11.56 14.72 -5.95
CA LEU A 179 11.21 14.18 -4.64
C LEU A 179 10.05 13.17 -4.74
N THR A 180 9.06 13.44 -5.59
CA THR A 180 7.95 12.51 -5.82
C THR A 180 8.42 11.21 -6.49
N LEU A 181 9.40 11.29 -7.41
CA LEU A 181 10.07 10.11 -7.96
C LEU A 181 10.81 9.31 -6.88
N GLN A 182 11.60 9.95 -6.00
CA GLN A 182 12.29 9.26 -4.92
C GLN A 182 11.30 8.57 -3.95
N LYS A 183 10.21 9.25 -3.58
CA LYS A 183 9.13 8.67 -2.78
C LYS A 183 8.50 7.45 -3.46
N ARG A 184 8.27 7.52 -4.79
CA ARG A 184 7.78 6.39 -5.58
C ARG A 184 8.75 5.21 -5.58
N LEU A 185 10.05 5.46 -5.77
CA LEU A 185 11.06 4.40 -5.79
C LEU A 185 11.20 3.71 -4.42
N LEU A 186 11.03 4.46 -3.34
CA LEU A 186 10.93 3.90 -1.99
C LEU A 186 9.68 3.03 -1.83
N GLN A 187 8.51 3.51 -2.28
CA GLN A 187 7.28 2.73 -2.26
C GLN A 187 7.42 1.42 -3.03
N GLU A 188 7.93 1.46 -4.27
CA GLU A 188 8.20 0.26 -5.07
C GLU A 188 9.21 -0.68 -4.40
N ALA A 189 10.09 -0.17 -3.54
CA ALA A 189 11.02 -1.00 -2.78
C ALA A 189 10.37 -1.73 -1.61
N VAL A 190 9.50 -1.03 -0.88
CA VAL A 190 8.69 -1.65 0.18
C VAL A 190 7.71 -2.65 -0.40
N ASP A 191 7.07 -2.32 -1.52
CA ASP A 191 6.14 -3.20 -2.22
C ASP A 191 6.86 -4.48 -2.66
N ALA A 192 8.04 -4.38 -3.29
CA ALA A 192 8.80 -5.56 -3.70
C ALA A 192 9.29 -6.43 -2.53
N LEU A 193 9.51 -5.84 -1.34
CA LEU A 193 9.85 -6.60 -0.13
C LEU A 193 8.64 -7.41 0.35
N LEU A 194 7.46 -6.79 0.42
CA LEU A 194 6.25 -7.41 0.96
C LEU A 194 5.58 -8.37 -0.03
N ASP A 195 5.44 -7.95 -1.28
CA ASP A 195 4.74 -8.67 -2.35
C ASP A 195 5.25 -8.21 -3.73
N SER A 196 6.16 -9.00 -4.31
CA SER A 196 6.75 -8.74 -5.62
C SER A 196 5.75 -8.87 -6.79
N GLY A 197 4.59 -9.49 -6.60
CA GLY A 197 3.62 -9.75 -7.67
C GLY A 197 2.74 -8.54 -8.01
N LYS A 198 2.56 -7.60 -7.08
CA LYS A 198 1.62 -6.47 -7.26
C LYS A 198 2.24 -5.25 -7.94
N SER A 199 3.56 -5.08 -7.87
CA SER A 199 4.26 -3.87 -8.33
C SER A 199 4.71 -3.92 -9.80
N GLY A 200 4.22 -4.88 -10.60
CA GLY A 200 4.61 -5.05 -12.00
C GLY A 200 5.73 -6.08 -12.17
N GLN A 201 6.85 -5.70 -12.78
CA GLN A 201 7.95 -6.65 -13.02
C GLN A 201 8.67 -7.01 -11.70
N PRO A 202 8.81 -8.30 -11.37
CA PRO A 202 9.47 -8.72 -10.15
C PRO A 202 10.94 -8.30 -10.18
N ARG A 203 11.46 -7.86 -9.03
CA ARG A 203 12.87 -7.50 -8.93
C ARG A 203 13.71 -8.75 -9.06
N LYS A 204 14.62 -8.74 -10.04
CA LYS A 204 15.50 -9.85 -10.33
C LYS A 204 16.89 -9.61 -9.76
N ASP A 205 17.54 -10.71 -9.41
CA ASP A 205 18.97 -10.77 -9.19
C ASP A 205 19.70 -10.36 -10.47
N HIS A 206 20.73 -9.55 -10.30
CA HIS A 206 21.54 -9.01 -11.40
C HIS A 206 22.35 -10.11 -12.10
N PHE A 207 22.79 -11.13 -11.36
CA PHE A 207 23.65 -12.18 -11.92
C PHE A 207 22.87 -13.35 -12.52
N ARG A 208 21.81 -13.79 -11.83
CA ARG A 208 21.09 -15.02 -12.20
C ARG A 208 19.74 -14.77 -12.90
N ASN A 209 19.36 -13.52 -13.13
CA ASN A 209 18.03 -13.13 -13.66
C ASN A 209 16.84 -13.77 -12.92
N ARG A 210 17.07 -14.26 -11.70
CA ARG A 210 16.09 -14.93 -10.85
C ARG A 210 15.33 -13.87 -10.04
N PRO A 211 13.99 -13.89 -9.99
CA PRO A 211 13.26 -12.98 -9.12
C PRO A 211 13.56 -13.28 -7.65
N TYR A 212 13.79 -12.22 -6.85
CA TYR A 212 13.92 -12.36 -5.41
C TYR A 212 12.59 -12.82 -4.80
N LYS A 213 12.63 -13.77 -3.85
CA LYS A 213 11.44 -14.19 -3.10
C LYS A 213 11.03 -13.10 -2.11
N SER A 214 9.78 -12.63 -2.19
CA SER A 214 9.19 -11.67 -1.25
C SER A 214 8.64 -12.34 0.01
N PHE A 215 8.21 -11.55 1.00
CA PHE A 215 7.54 -12.09 2.20
C PHE A 215 6.32 -12.93 1.87
N SER A 216 5.50 -12.44 0.93
CA SER A 216 4.31 -13.15 0.48
C SER A 216 4.66 -14.50 -0.15
N ASP A 217 5.74 -14.58 -0.94
CA ASP A 217 6.19 -15.82 -1.59
C ASP A 217 6.76 -16.84 -0.59
N VAL A 218 7.37 -16.37 0.51
CA VAL A 218 7.87 -17.25 1.56
C VAL A 218 6.72 -17.82 2.39
N ILE A 219 5.62 -17.11 2.54
CA ILE A 219 4.47 -17.55 3.32
C ILE A 219 3.54 -18.44 2.49
N ALA A 220 3.21 -18.00 1.27
CA ALA A 220 2.24 -18.62 0.40
C ALA A 220 2.87 -19.61 -0.60
N GLY A 221 2.04 -20.41 -1.26
CA GLY A 221 2.48 -21.36 -2.29
C GLY A 221 2.89 -22.73 -1.75
N LYS A 222 3.24 -23.64 -2.66
CA LYS A 222 3.61 -25.04 -2.34
C LYS A 222 4.90 -25.12 -1.53
N GLU A 223 5.90 -24.31 -1.89
CA GLU A 223 7.16 -24.16 -1.17
C GLU A 223 7.07 -23.16 0.01
N GLY A 224 5.90 -22.56 0.24
CA GLY A 224 5.71 -21.60 1.32
C GLY A 224 5.75 -22.27 2.70
N ARG A 225 6.09 -21.49 3.73
CA ARG A 225 6.27 -21.97 5.11
C ARG A 225 5.08 -22.77 5.64
N PHE A 226 3.85 -22.35 5.34
CA PHE A 226 2.67 -23.07 5.81
C PHE A 226 2.63 -24.50 5.25
N ARG A 227 2.80 -24.67 3.94
CA ARG A 227 2.65 -25.98 3.30
C ARG A 227 3.89 -26.85 3.43
N ALA A 228 5.08 -26.25 3.33
CA ALA A 228 6.33 -26.98 3.35
C ALA A 228 6.78 -27.35 4.77
N ASN A 229 6.49 -26.52 5.77
CA ASN A 229 7.06 -26.67 7.12
C ASN A 229 6.02 -26.83 8.22
N LEU A 230 4.79 -26.33 8.06
CA LEU A 230 3.77 -26.39 9.12
C LEU A 230 2.76 -27.51 8.92
N LEU A 231 2.34 -27.81 7.68
CA LEU A 231 1.40 -28.89 7.38
C LEU A 231 2.03 -30.30 7.44
N GLY A 232 3.34 -30.38 7.18
CA GLY A 232 4.10 -31.61 7.26
C GLY A 232 5.56 -31.28 7.50
N LYS A 233 6.23 -32.06 8.35
CA LYS A 233 7.65 -31.93 8.63
C LYS A 233 8.35 -33.25 8.32
N ARG A 234 9.65 -33.16 8.07
CA ARG A 234 10.50 -34.34 8.10
C ARG A 234 10.58 -34.80 9.55
N VAL A 235 10.50 -36.11 9.74
CA VAL A 235 10.51 -36.75 11.05
C VAL A 235 11.78 -37.58 11.17
N ASP A 236 12.37 -37.56 12.35
CA ASP A 236 13.48 -38.43 12.70
C ASP A 236 12.99 -39.89 12.80
N TYR A 237 13.92 -40.84 12.74
CA TYR A 237 13.62 -42.29 12.74
C TYR A 237 12.71 -42.75 11.60
N SER A 238 12.90 -42.19 10.41
CA SER A 238 12.19 -42.60 9.20
C SER A 238 13.13 -43.17 8.14
N ALA A 239 12.67 -44.19 7.43
CA ALA A 239 13.34 -44.78 6.29
C ALA A 239 12.33 -45.08 5.18
N ARG A 240 12.83 -45.17 3.93
CA ARG A 240 12.03 -45.56 2.77
C ARG A 240 12.75 -46.68 2.03
N SER A 241 12.06 -47.79 1.78
CA SER A 241 12.54 -48.90 0.96
C SER A 241 11.43 -49.39 0.02
N VAL A 242 11.82 -50.14 -1.01
CA VAL A 242 10.86 -50.82 -1.88
C VAL A 242 10.34 -52.04 -1.14
N ILE A 243 9.02 -52.22 -1.15
CA ILE A 243 8.38 -53.40 -0.56
C ILE A 243 8.37 -54.54 -1.59
N VAL A 244 8.71 -55.74 -1.13
CA VAL A 244 8.66 -56.98 -1.92
C VAL A 244 7.79 -57.98 -1.15
N VAL A 245 7.06 -58.83 -1.87
CA VAL A 245 6.20 -59.85 -1.25
C VAL A 245 7.07 -60.79 -0.42
N GLY A 246 6.77 -60.89 0.88
CA GLY A 246 7.44 -61.78 1.83
C GLY A 246 6.53 -62.95 2.20
N PRO A 247 6.50 -64.04 1.41
CA PRO A 247 5.56 -65.16 1.62
C PRO A 247 5.78 -65.95 2.92
N SER A 248 6.93 -65.76 3.59
CA SER A 248 7.28 -66.38 4.86
C SER A 248 7.24 -65.42 6.06
N LEU A 249 6.72 -64.19 5.88
CA LEU A 249 6.43 -63.31 7.00
C LEU A 249 5.21 -63.86 7.75
N ALA A 250 5.33 -63.93 9.08
CA ALA A 250 4.34 -64.55 9.98
C ALA A 250 2.99 -63.84 10.01
#